data_AF-A0A285NKG4-F1
#
_entry.id   AF-A0A285NKG4-F1
#
_cell.length_a   1.000
_cell.length_b   1.000
_cell.length_c   1.000
_cell.angle_alpha   90.00
_cell.angle_beta   90.00
_cell.angle_gamma   90.00
#
_symmetry.space_group_name_H-M   'P 1'
#
loop_
_entity.id
_entity.type
_entity.pdbx_description
1 polymer ?
#
loop_
_entity_poly.entity_id
_entity_poly.type
_entity_poly.pdbx_seq_one_letter_code
_entity_poly.pdbx_strand_id
1 'polypeptide(L)'
;MKTIIKIFSFIFSTLLPTCVTILNLISLIQKQATGKQTLYYESLSSFFNLSSTQTQILLFILFLLFLAWSIKSIAKLNKKRLDKKQYEYSFYGFVSPRRPDRTGEIDFHGFVWSYDLYADYNGRDFEVEVSSSPLCTECKSEMIETRTFFGRFKSQCPACRRTVKGSRSNYTLSKIVSQKATREIKKKERA
;
A
#
# COMPACT_ATOMS: atom_id res chain seq x y z
N MET A 1 -1.78 -14.55 2.61
CA MET A 1 -0.75 -15.61 2.43
C MET A 1 -1.34 -16.90 1.85
N LYS A 2 -2.47 -17.42 2.39
CA LYS A 2 -3.14 -18.65 1.87
C LYS A 2 -3.58 -18.58 0.39
N THR A 3 -3.93 -17.40 -0.13
CA THR A 3 -4.32 -17.21 -1.53
C THR A 3 -3.15 -17.28 -2.52
N ILE A 4 -1.98 -16.79 -2.12
CA ILE A 4 -0.77 -16.80 -2.97
C ILE A 4 -0.27 -18.24 -3.15
N ILE A 5 -0.30 -19.05 -2.09
CA ILE A 5 0.08 -20.47 -2.14
C ILE A 5 -0.88 -21.25 -3.05
N LYS A 6 -2.18 -20.95 -3.03
CA LYS A 6 -3.16 -21.57 -3.95
C LYS A 6 -2.92 -21.19 -5.41
N ILE A 7 -2.59 -19.93 -5.69
CA ILE A 7 -2.26 -19.47 -7.06
C ILE A 7 -0.96 -20.12 -7.54
N PHE A 8 0.07 -20.21 -6.68
CA PHE A 8 1.32 -20.88 -7.01
C PHE A 8 1.14 -22.39 -7.24
N SER A 9 0.38 -23.06 -6.37
CA SER A 9 0.05 -24.48 -6.54
C SER A 9 -0.69 -24.72 -7.84
N PHE A 10 -1.64 -23.85 -8.19
CA PHE A 10 -2.40 -23.96 -9.44
C PHE A 10 -1.52 -23.75 -10.67
N ILE A 11 -0.67 -22.71 -10.67
CA ILE A 11 0.26 -22.44 -11.78
C ILE A 11 1.22 -23.63 -11.98
N PHE A 12 1.78 -24.16 -10.90
CA PHE A 12 2.75 -25.25 -10.99
C PHE A 12 2.09 -26.58 -11.39
N SER A 13 0.88 -26.87 -10.89
CA SER A 13 0.18 -28.12 -11.19
C SER A 13 -0.50 -28.12 -12.57
N THR A 14 -0.83 -26.96 -13.14
CA THR A 14 -1.58 -26.88 -14.40
C THR A 14 -0.75 -26.36 -15.57
N LEU A 15 0.02 -25.29 -15.40
CA LEU A 15 0.72 -24.65 -16.52
C LEU A 15 2.02 -25.37 -16.89
N LEU A 16 2.75 -25.89 -15.90
CA LEU A 16 4.02 -26.56 -16.15
C LEU A 16 3.86 -27.84 -16.99
N PRO A 17 2.93 -28.77 -16.66
CA PRO A 17 2.70 -29.96 -17.46
C PRO A 17 2.17 -29.60 -18.84
N THR A 18 1.29 -28.59 -18.96
CA THR A 18 0.75 -28.18 -20.27
C THR A 18 1.81 -27.55 -21.16
N CYS A 19 2.74 -26.77 -20.59
CA CYS A 19 3.85 -26.22 -21.37
C CYS A 19 4.79 -27.33 -21.87
N VAL A 20 5.06 -28.34 -21.03
CA VAL A 20 5.87 -29.50 -21.42
C VAL A 20 5.17 -30.34 -22.49
N THR A 21 3.86 -30.58 -22.37
CA THR A 21 3.12 -31.34 -23.39
C THR A 21 3.01 -30.58 -24.70
N ILE A 22 2.82 -29.25 -24.67
CA ILE A 22 2.82 -28.41 -25.88
C ILE A 22 4.19 -28.39 -26.54
N LEU A 23 5.29 -28.26 -25.76
CA LEU A 23 6.66 -28.36 -26.28
C LEU A 23 6.93 -29.72 -26.93
N ASN A 24 6.50 -30.81 -26.30
CA ASN A 24 6.61 -32.15 -26.85
C ASN A 24 5.78 -32.31 -28.13
N LEU A 25 4.55 -31.78 -28.17
CA LEU A 25 3.68 -31.78 -29.36
C LEU A 25 4.27 -30.97 -30.51
N ILE A 26 4.81 -29.78 -30.24
CA ILE A 26 5.50 -28.95 -31.24
C ILE A 26 6.71 -29.70 -31.81
N SER A 27 7.49 -30.38 -30.95
CA SER A 27 8.63 -31.18 -31.40
C SER A 27 8.21 -32.36 -32.29
N LEU A 28 7.05 -32.97 -32.01
CA LEU A 28 6.52 -34.11 -32.74
C LEU A 28 5.92 -33.70 -34.10
N ILE A 29 5.18 -32.58 -34.12
CA ILE A 29 4.62 -31.97 -35.33
C ILE A 29 5.75 -31.48 -36.25
N GLN A 30 6.81 -30.87 -35.69
CA GLN A 30 7.98 -30.46 -36.48
C GLN A 30 8.71 -31.66 -37.08
N LYS A 31 8.87 -32.78 -36.35
CA LYS A 31 9.45 -34.03 -36.88
C LYS A 31 8.65 -34.62 -38.05
N GLN A 32 7.33 -34.47 -38.07
CA GLN A 32 6.47 -34.93 -39.17
C GLN A 32 6.45 -33.96 -40.37
N ALA A 33 6.67 -32.66 -40.13
CA ALA A 33 6.63 -31.64 -41.17
C ALA A 33 7.93 -31.51 -42.00
N THR A 34 9.06 -32.01 -41.51
CA THR A 34 10.37 -31.82 -42.17
C THR A 34 10.76 -32.98 -43.08
N GLY A 35 10.19 -33.00 -44.29
CA GLY A 35 10.89 -33.52 -45.45
C GLY A 35 11.96 -32.55 -45.99
N LYS A 36 11.94 -31.25 -45.61
CA LYS A 36 12.79 -30.21 -46.22
C LYS A 36 13.22 -29.00 -45.33
N GLN A 37 13.10 -29.02 -44.00
CA GLN A 37 13.52 -27.88 -43.14
C GLN A 37 14.64 -28.22 -42.15
N THR A 38 15.74 -28.80 -42.63
CA THR A 38 16.89 -29.15 -41.78
C THR A 38 17.69 -27.94 -41.27
N LEU A 39 17.77 -26.84 -42.03
CA LEU A 39 18.69 -25.74 -41.71
C LEU A 39 18.27 -24.83 -40.53
N TYR A 40 16.97 -24.61 -40.30
CA TYR A 40 16.53 -23.80 -39.16
C TYR A 40 16.53 -24.58 -37.84
N TYR A 41 16.27 -25.90 -37.92
CA TYR A 41 16.22 -26.79 -36.76
C TYR A 41 17.61 -27.06 -36.18
N GLU A 42 18.66 -27.14 -37.00
CA GLU A 42 20.04 -27.28 -36.49
C GLU A 42 20.46 -26.06 -35.65
N SER A 43 20.08 -24.85 -36.05
CA SER A 43 20.43 -23.65 -35.28
C SER A 43 19.75 -23.62 -33.90
N LEU A 44 18.44 -23.89 -33.83
CA LEU A 44 17.70 -23.91 -32.55
C LEU A 44 18.05 -25.13 -31.69
N SER A 45 18.24 -26.31 -32.28
CA SER A 45 18.63 -27.51 -31.53
C SER A 45 20.04 -27.41 -30.95
N SER A 46 20.95 -26.68 -31.61
CA SER A 46 22.28 -26.39 -31.06
C SER A 46 22.23 -25.55 -29.77
N PHE A 47 21.24 -24.66 -29.60
CA PHE A 47 21.02 -23.90 -28.36
C PHE A 47 20.43 -24.75 -27.22
N PHE A 48 19.78 -25.88 -27.55
CA PHE A 48 19.19 -26.80 -26.59
C PHE A 48 20.02 -28.06 -26.34
N ASN A 49 21.23 -28.17 -26.91
CA ASN A 49 22.24 -29.18 -26.57
C ASN A 49 22.95 -28.88 -25.23
N LEU A 50 22.18 -28.44 -24.24
CA LEU A 50 22.64 -28.30 -22.86
C LEU A 50 22.51 -29.66 -22.18
N SER A 51 23.56 -30.08 -21.49
CA SER A 51 23.47 -31.26 -20.61
C SER A 51 22.35 -31.08 -19.60
N SER A 52 21.70 -32.17 -19.18
CA SER A 52 20.55 -32.13 -18.26
C SER A 52 20.80 -31.28 -17.00
N THR A 53 22.03 -31.28 -16.50
CA THR A 53 22.47 -30.46 -15.36
C THR A 53 22.50 -28.96 -15.69
N GLN A 54 22.95 -28.57 -16.87
CA GLN A 54 22.96 -27.18 -17.31
C GLN A 54 21.53 -26.65 -17.53
N THR A 55 20.61 -27.48 -18.04
CA THR A 55 19.19 -27.11 -18.19
C THR A 55 18.55 -26.86 -16.82
N GLN A 56 18.85 -27.70 -15.83
CA GLN A 56 18.36 -27.53 -14.45
C GLN A 56 18.90 -26.25 -13.80
N ILE A 57 20.20 -25.96 -13.97
CA ILE A 57 20.82 -24.73 -13.45
C ILE A 57 20.17 -23.48 -14.09
N LEU A 58 19.96 -23.50 -15.40
CA LEU A 58 19.34 -22.38 -16.12
C LEU A 58 17.90 -22.13 -15.63
N LEU A 59 17.11 -23.19 -15.47
CA LEU A 59 15.75 -23.11 -14.93
C LEU A 59 15.75 -22.56 -13.49
N PHE A 60 16.71 -22.97 -12.67
CA PHE A 60 16.84 -22.47 -11.29
C PHE A 60 17.18 -20.97 -11.25
N ILE A 61 18.10 -20.50 -12.10
CA ILE A 61 18.43 -19.08 -12.22
C ILE A 61 17.22 -18.27 -12.71
N LEU A 62 16.50 -18.75 -13.72
CA LEU A 62 15.28 -18.10 -14.21
C LEU A 62 14.20 -18.04 -13.13
N PHE A 63 14.06 -19.10 -12.32
CA PHE A 63 13.16 -19.12 -11.18
C PHE A 63 13.53 -18.05 -10.14
N LEU A 64 14.80 -17.93 -9.77
CA LEU A 64 15.27 -16.90 -8.83
C LEU A 64 15.02 -15.48 -9.36
N LEU A 65 15.28 -15.24 -10.65
CA LEU A 65 15.02 -13.96 -11.30
C LEU A 65 13.53 -13.62 -11.30
N PHE A 66 12.67 -14.61 -11.61
CA PHE A 66 11.22 -14.44 -11.55
C PHE A 66 10.74 -14.14 -10.12
N LEU A 67 11.30 -14.82 -9.13
CA LEU A 67 10.96 -14.61 -7.72
C LEU A 67 11.34 -13.20 -7.27
N ALA A 68 12.55 -12.73 -7.60
CA ALA A 68 13.00 -11.36 -7.33
C ALA A 68 12.10 -10.31 -8.01
N TRP A 69 11.74 -10.53 -9.27
CA TRP A 69 10.84 -9.64 -10.01
C TRP A 69 9.43 -9.60 -9.41
N SER A 70 8.91 -10.75 -8.98
CA SER A 70 7.58 -10.85 -8.36
C SER A 70 7.50 -10.09 -7.02
N ILE A 71 8.51 -10.22 -6.16
CA ILE A 71 8.60 -9.50 -4.88
C ILE A 71 8.64 -7.99 -5.13
N LYS A 72 9.47 -7.54 -6.08
CA LYS A 72 9.58 -6.12 -6.45
C LYS A 72 8.25 -5.56 -6.97
N SER A 73 7.54 -6.32 -7.79
CA SER A 73 6.23 -5.94 -8.32
C SER A 73 5.16 -5.85 -7.23
N ILE A 74 5.12 -6.81 -6.30
CA ILE A 74 4.20 -6.79 -5.15
C ILE A 74 4.48 -5.59 -4.24
N ALA A 75 5.75 -5.32 -3.95
CA ALA A 75 6.16 -4.16 -3.15
C ALA A 75 5.72 -2.83 -3.80
N LYS A 76 5.87 -2.70 -5.12
CA LYS A 76 5.45 -1.52 -5.89
C LYS A 76 3.93 -1.34 -5.86
N LEU A 77 3.16 -2.42 -5.98
CA LEU A 77 1.69 -2.39 -5.91
C LEU A 77 1.20 -2.02 -4.50
N ASN A 78 1.79 -2.59 -3.45
CA ASN A 78 1.46 -2.24 -2.06
C ASN A 78 1.78 -0.78 -1.75
N LYS A 79 2.92 -0.26 -2.22
CA LYS A 79 3.28 1.16 -2.07
C LYS A 79 2.23 2.07 -2.73
N LYS A 80 1.82 1.78 -3.97
CA LYS A 80 0.77 2.55 -4.66
C LYS A 80 -0.57 2.54 -3.92
N ARG A 81 -0.96 1.38 -3.38
CA ARG A 81 -2.21 1.25 -2.61
C ARG A 81 -2.19 2.01 -1.29
N LEU A 82 -1.07 1.98 -0.57
CA LEU A 82 -0.90 2.70 0.70
C LEU A 82 -0.89 4.21 0.46
N ASP A 83 -0.17 4.66 -0.56
CA ASP A 83 -0.11 6.08 -0.91
C ASP A 83 -1.50 6.61 -1.26
N LYS A 84 -2.27 5.90 -2.11
CA LYS A 84 -3.63 6.36 -2.47
C LYS A 84 -4.57 6.50 -1.24
N LYS A 85 -4.38 5.69 -0.20
CA LYS A 85 -5.19 5.78 1.04
C LYS A 85 -4.71 6.86 2.01
N GLN A 86 -3.43 7.22 1.98
CA GLN A 86 -2.83 8.19 2.90
C GLN A 86 -2.90 9.63 2.39
N TYR A 87 -3.02 9.82 1.07
CA TYR A 87 -3.01 11.12 0.36
C TYR A 87 -4.33 11.46 -0.31
N GLU A 88 -5.47 11.02 0.23
CA GLU A 88 -6.74 11.61 -0.20
C GLU A 88 -6.74 13.05 0.31
N TYR A 89 -6.19 13.95 -0.51
CA TYR A 89 -6.13 15.39 -0.27
C TYR A 89 -7.55 15.83 0.04
N SER A 90 -7.82 16.16 1.31
CA SER A 90 -8.94 17.03 1.63
C SER A 90 -8.57 18.41 1.13
N PHE A 91 -8.84 18.67 -0.15
CA PHE A 91 -8.87 20.01 -0.73
C PHE A 91 -10.18 20.72 -0.36
N TYR A 92 -10.70 20.43 0.82
CA TYR A 92 -11.92 20.97 1.35
C TYR A 92 -11.58 21.55 2.72
N GLY A 93 -10.92 22.71 2.70
CA GLY A 93 -11.18 23.68 3.76
C GLY A 93 -12.60 24.19 3.53
N PHE A 94 -13.60 23.43 3.96
CA PHE A 94 -14.94 23.98 4.04
C PHE A 94 -14.91 24.97 5.20
N VAL A 95 -14.89 26.26 4.85
CA VAL A 95 -15.31 27.31 5.76
C VAL A 95 -16.80 27.08 5.96
N SER A 96 -17.17 26.22 6.92
CA SER A 96 -18.54 26.20 7.41
C SER A 96 -18.79 27.59 7.97
N PRO A 97 -19.78 28.35 7.47
CA PRO A 97 -20.13 29.66 8.04
C PRO A 97 -20.71 29.53 9.45
N ARG A 98 -20.91 28.30 9.94
CA ARG A 98 -21.41 28.00 11.27
C ARG A 98 -20.28 28.17 12.28
N ARG A 99 -20.52 28.97 13.33
CA ARG A 99 -19.61 28.99 14.48
C ARG A 99 -19.74 27.66 15.24
N PRO A 100 -18.63 27.08 15.70
CA PRO A 100 -18.69 25.87 16.50
C PRO A 100 -19.36 26.17 17.84
N ASP A 101 -20.18 25.23 18.32
CA ASP A 101 -20.87 25.36 19.61
C ASP A 101 -19.89 25.14 20.76
N ARG A 102 -18.90 24.26 20.57
CA ARG A 102 -17.81 24.02 21.51
C ARG A 102 -16.52 23.70 20.77
N THR A 103 -15.41 24.21 21.28
CA THR A 103 -14.06 23.84 20.87
C THR A 103 -13.43 22.99 21.97
N GLY A 104 -12.56 22.07 21.60
CA GLY A 104 -11.84 21.23 22.55
C GLY A 104 -10.48 20.79 22.02
N GLU A 105 -9.67 20.27 22.93
CA GLU A 105 -8.35 19.71 22.62
C GLU A 105 -8.28 18.25 23.06
N ILE A 106 -7.56 17.44 22.28
CA ILE A 106 -7.29 16.04 22.62
C ILE A 106 -5.84 15.68 22.32
N ASP A 107 -5.17 15.11 23.31
CA ASP A 107 -3.83 14.59 23.16
C ASP A 107 -3.85 13.21 22.51
N PHE A 108 -3.17 13.07 21.37
CA PHE A 108 -3.10 11.82 20.64
C PHE A 108 -1.79 11.66 19.88
N HIS A 109 -1.10 10.53 20.11
CA HIS A 109 0.18 10.20 19.46
C HIS A 109 1.29 11.26 19.62
N GLY A 110 1.33 11.95 20.76
CA GLY A 110 2.36 12.97 21.05
C GLY A 110 2.08 14.34 20.40
N PHE A 111 0.87 14.51 19.88
CA PHE A 111 0.32 15.74 19.32
C PHE A 111 -0.87 16.21 20.15
N VAL A 112 -1.11 17.52 20.13
CA VAL A 112 -2.37 18.11 20.57
C VAL A 112 -3.22 18.32 19.33
N TRP A 113 -4.46 17.85 19.33
CA TRP A 113 -5.41 18.08 18.24
C TRP A 113 -6.53 18.97 18.73
N SER A 114 -6.80 20.07 18.01
CA SER A 114 -8.01 20.85 18.24
C SER A 114 -9.18 20.25 17.46
N TYR A 115 -10.35 20.27 18.08
CA TYR A 115 -11.58 19.84 17.45
C TYR A 115 -12.72 20.81 17.75
N ASP A 116 -13.60 20.93 16.76
CA ASP A 116 -14.77 21.78 16.76
C ASP A 116 -16.01 20.89 16.78
N LEU A 117 -16.94 21.20 17.67
CA LEU A 117 -18.21 20.52 17.84
C LEU A 117 -19.33 21.37 17.24
N TYR A 118 -20.08 20.79 16.33
CA TYR A 118 -21.30 21.38 15.78
C TYR A 118 -22.48 20.50 16.20
N ALA A 119 -23.41 21.05 16.97
CA ALA A 119 -24.66 20.40 17.29
C ALA A 119 -25.66 20.58 16.14
N ASP A 120 -26.32 19.50 15.77
CA ASP A 120 -27.44 19.60 14.83
C ASP A 120 -28.64 20.31 15.50
N TYR A 121 -29.55 20.88 14.70
CA TYR A 121 -30.72 21.63 15.18
C TYR A 121 -31.60 20.85 16.17
N ASN A 122 -31.55 19.52 16.12
CA ASN A 122 -32.32 18.63 17.00
C ASN A 122 -31.59 18.26 18.30
N GLY A 123 -30.36 18.75 18.53
CA GLY A 123 -29.56 18.50 19.74
C GLY A 123 -29.19 17.04 20.02
N ARG A 124 -29.50 16.13 19.08
CA ARG A 124 -29.31 14.68 19.23
C ARG A 124 -28.10 14.13 18.49
N ASP A 125 -27.65 14.83 17.46
CA ASP A 125 -26.47 14.47 16.68
C ASP A 125 -25.44 15.61 16.71
N PHE A 126 -24.18 15.20 16.81
CA PHE A 126 -23.03 16.10 16.87
C PHE A 126 -22.07 15.74 15.74
N GLU A 127 -21.67 16.75 15.01
CA GLU A 127 -20.57 16.67 14.07
C GLU A 127 -19.29 17.12 14.77
N VAL A 128 -18.24 16.30 14.66
CA VAL A 128 -16.93 16.60 15.23
C VAL A 128 -15.96 16.80 14.09
N GLU A 129 -15.49 18.02 13.93
CA GLU A 129 -14.46 18.38 12.97
C GLU A 129 -13.13 18.51 13.70
N VAL A 130 -12.06 17.93 13.16
CA VAL A 130 -10.72 17.98 13.76
C VAL A 130 -9.81 18.76 12.84
N SER A 131 -8.95 19.60 13.41
CA SER A 131 -7.98 20.37 12.62
C SER A 131 -7.16 19.46 11.72
N SER A 132 -6.84 19.97 10.52
CA SER A 132 -6.02 19.23 9.56
C SER A 132 -4.57 19.10 10.02
N SER A 133 -4.08 20.09 10.76
CA SER A 133 -2.74 20.15 11.32
C SER A 133 -2.77 20.01 12.85
N PRO A 134 -2.02 19.06 13.43
CA PRO A 134 -1.85 18.97 14.86
C PRO A 134 -0.99 20.13 15.40
N LEU A 135 -1.23 20.46 16.66
CA LEU A 135 -0.47 21.44 17.42
C LEU A 135 0.67 20.76 18.19
N CYS A 136 1.75 21.51 18.37
CA CYS A 136 2.88 21.09 19.19
C CYS A 136 2.48 21.02 20.67
N THR A 137 2.91 19.97 21.35
CA THR A 137 2.66 19.78 22.80
C THR A 137 3.36 20.81 23.68
N GLU A 138 4.46 21.43 23.23
CA GLU A 138 5.23 22.40 24.02
C GLU A 138 4.81 23.85 23.78
N CYS A 139 4.72 24.26 22.51
CA CYS A 139 4.50 25.66 22.13
C CYS A 139 3.18 25.89 21.42
N LYS A 140 2.32 24.86 21.30
CA LYS A 140 0.99 24.91 20.66
C LYS A 140 0.96 25.43 19.21
N SER A 141 2.11 25.64 18.56
CA SER A 141 2.19 25.99 17.15
C SER A 141 1.84 24.80 16.26
N GLU A 142 1.25 25.04 15.10
CA GLU A 142 1.00 24.00 14.10
C GLU A 142 2.28 23.27 13.67
N MET A 143 2.19 21.94 13.54
CA MET A 143 3.29 21.10 13.11
C MET A 143 3.23 20.84 11.61
N ILE A 144 4.39 21.00 10.94
CA ILE A 144 4.53 20.79 9.50
C ILE A 144 4.91 19.32 9.25
N GLU A 145 4.10 18.61 8.46
CA GLU A 145 4.36 17.23 8.07
C GLU A 145 5.24 17.14 6.82
N THR A 146 6.22 16.25 6.87
CA THR A 146 7.11 15.90 5.75
C THR A 146 7.19 14.39 5.59
N ARG A 147 7.17 13.92 4.33
CA ARG A 147 7.35 12.49 4.02
C ARG A 147 8.83 12.14 3.99
N THR A 148 9.22 11.11 4.74
CA THR A 148 10.58 10.55 4.70
C THR A 148 10.72 9.50 3.60
N PHE A 149 11.97 9.21 3.19
CA PHE A 149 12.29 8.29 2.10
C PHE A 149 11.68 6.88 2.25
N PHE A 150 11.55 6.40 3.49
CA PHE A 150 10.96 5.09 3.81
C PHE A 150 9.43 5.10 3.91
N GLY A 151 8.76 6.15 3.45
CA GLY A 151 7.31 6.25 3.52
C GLY A 151 6.75 6.47 4.93
N ARG A 152 7.61 6.83 5.90
CA ARG A 152 7.19 7.35 7.21
C ARG A 152 6.95 8.85 7.13
N PHE A 153 6.18 9.37 8.06
CA PHE A 153 5.89 10.79 8.19
C PHE A 153 6.70 11.37 9.35
N LYS A 154 7.24 12.57 9.15
CA LYS A 154 7.94 13.35 10.16
C LYS A 154 7.22 14.68 10.29
N SER A 155 6.63 14.93 11.45
CA SER A 155 6.02 16.20 11.80
C SER A 155 7.01 17.01 12.63
N GLN A 156 7.29 18.24 12.20
CA GLN A 156 8.24 19.13 12.86
C GLN A 156 7.57 20.45 13.20
N CYS A 157 7.74 20.88 14.45
CA CYS A 157 7.32 22.19 14.89
C CYS A 157 8.28 23.27 14.33
N PRO A 158 7.77 24.34 13.70
CA PRO A 158 8.63 25.43 13.20
C PRO A 158 9.22 26.28 14.33
N ALA A 159 8.52 26.44 15.46
CA ALA A 159 8.94 27.27 16.59
C ALA A 159 10.00 26.57 17.47
N CYS A 160 9.65 25.45 18.11
CA CYS A 160 10.54 24.75 19.06
C CYS A 160 11.38 23.64 18.42
N ARG A 161 11.23 23.37 17.11
CA ARG A 161 11.93 22.30 16.38
C ARG A 161 11.68 20.88 16.87
N ARG A 162 10.75 20.67 17.82
CA ARG A 162 10.33 19.33 18.25
C ARG A 162 9.86 18.50 17.06
N THR A 163 10.32 17.25 16.99
CA THR A 163 9.98 16.33 15.91
C THR A 163 9.26 15.10 16.43
N VAL A 164 8.18 14.70 15.76
CA VAL A 164 7.47 13.44 15.99
C VAL A 164 7.49 12.64 14.69
N LYS A 165 7.79 11.35 14.77
CA LYS A 165 7.84 10.45 13.60
C LYS A 165 6.75 9.40 13.72
N GLY A 166 6.02 9.17 12.64
CA GLY A 166 4.90 8.23 12.58
C GLY A 166 4.88 7.42 11.28
N SER A 167 4.13 6.31 11.29
CA SER A 167 3.85 5.52 10.08
C SER A 167 2.61 6.01 9.32
N ARG A 168 1.85 6.94 9.91
CA ARG A 168 0.59 7.48 9.39
C ARG A 168 0.73 8.98 9.16
N SER A 169 0.05 9.48 8.13
CA SER A 169 -0.05 10.92 7.86
C SER A 169 -0.92 11.63 8.89
N ASN A 170 -0.72 12.94 9.06
CA ASN A 170 -1.60 13.81 9.85
C ASN A 170 -3.06 13.64 9.42
N TYR A 171 -3.35 13.54 8.13
CA TYR A 171 -4.70 13.26 7.62
C TYR A 171 -5.30 11.94 8.14
N THR A 172 -4.49 10.87 8.16
CA THR A 172 -4.96 9.58 8.67
C THR A 172 -5.18 9.65 10.19
N LEU A 173 -4.33 10.38 10.90
CA LEU A 173 -4.43 10.58 12.34
C LEU A 173 -5.65 11.44 12.71
N SER A 174 -5.93 12.53 11.98
CA SER A 174 -7.08 13.40 12.23
C SER A 174 -8.41 12.65 12.13
N LYS A 175 -8.56 11.75 11.14
CA LYS A 175 -9.74 10.86 11.04
C LYS A 175 -9.90 9.91 12.22
N ILE A 176 -8.79 9.43 12.79
CA ILE A 176 -8.84 8.56 13.98
C ILE A 176 -9.20 9.38 15.22
N VAL A 177 -8.64 10.58 15.32
CA VAL A 177 -8.93 11.52 16.40
C VAL A 177 -10.40 11.95 16.36
N SER A 178 -10.96 12.26 15.20
CA SER A 178 -12.37 12.64 15.09
C SER A 178 -13.28 11.52 15.60
N GLN A 179 -13.05 10.28 15.15
CA GLN A 179 -13.78 9.12 15.65
C GLN A 179 -13.63 8.92 17.16
N LYS A 180 -12.43 9.17 17.71
CA LYS A 180 -12.17 9.06 19.15
C LYS A 180 -12.92 10.15 19.93
N ALA A 181 -12.81 11.40 19.50
CA ALA A 181 -13.50 12.54 20.09
C ALA A 181 -15.03 12.34 20.08
N THR A 182 -15.61 11.93 18.94
CA THR A 182 -17.06 11.62 18.85
C THR A 182 -17.48 10.55 19.86
N ARG A 183 -16.67 9.50 20.07
CA ARG A 183 -16.96 8.45 21.06
C ARG A 183 -16.90 8.97 22.50
N GLU A 184 -15.91 9.82 22.81
CA GLU A 184 -15.77 10.39 24.15
C GLU A 184 -16.91 11.35 24.48
N ILE A 185 -17.34 12.18 23.52
CA ILE A 185 -18.49 13.08 23.67
C ILE A 185 -19.78 12.29 23.90
N LYS A 186 -20.07 11.30 23.04
CA LYS A 186 -21.26 10.43 23.20
C LYS A 186 -21.27 9.66 24.51
N LYS A 187 -20.10 9.36 25.09
CA LYS A 187 -20.00 8.72 26.40
C LYS A 187 -20.35 9.70 27.52
N LYS A 188 -19.89 10.96 27.44
CA LYS A 188 -20.16 12.00 28.44
C LYS A 188 -21.63 12.40 28.49
N GLU A 189 -22.35 12.39 27.37
CA GLU A 189 -23.76 12.77 27.31
C GLU A 189 -24.74 11.68 27.77
N ARG A 190 -24.26 10.43 27.83
CA ARG A 190 -25.05 9.29 28.34
C ARG A 190 -24.86 9.06 29.85
N ALA A 191 -23.88 9.73 30.45
CA ALA A 191 -23.55 9.63 31.87
C ALA A 191 -24.27 10.73 32.65
#